data_AF-A0A2D4XCJ0-F1
#
_entry.id   AF-A0A2D4XCJ0-F1
#
_cell.length_a   1.000
_cell.length_b   1.000
_cell.length_c   1.000
_cell.angle_alpha   90.00
_cell.angle_beta   90.00
_cell.angle_gamma   90.00
#
_symmetry.space_group_name_H-M   'P 1'
#
loop_
_entity.id
_entity.type
_entity.pdbx_description
1 polymer ?
#
loop_
_entity_poly.entity_id
_entity_poly.type
_entity_poly.pdbx_seq_one_letter_code
_entity_poly.pdbx_strand_id
1 'polypeptide(L)'
;METMGDRELLLIFGTETGNAEELADDAAHSAKSFDLNPTVMDMEDISPEEISGTKRLIVICSTWGEGEQPVNAQDLYDAVSESEDGSMEGVNFAVLALGDTAFEFFCESGKEWDSILEEKGGKRTNERLDCDTDYDDYAEEWIEATLALMKEIV
;
A
#
# COMPACT_ATOMS: atom_id res chain seq x y z
N MET A 1 19.49 13.50 23.31
CA MET A 1 18.44 13.85 22.34
C MET A 1 18.65 12.89 21.20
N GLU A 2 18.05 11.71 21.29
CA GLU A 2 18.09 10.74 20.21
C GLU A 2 17.45 11.42 19.01
N THR A 3 18.19 11.56 17.92
CA THR A 3 17.59 11.85 16.63
C THR A 3 16.72 10.65 16.32
N MET A 4 15.42 10.74 16.64
CA MET A 4 14.44 9.80 16.07
C MET A 4 14.67 9.87 14.57
N GLY A 5 15.11 8.75 13.98
CA GLY A 5 15.38 8.67 12.55
C GLY A 5 14.13 8.99 11.74
N ASP A 6 14.25 8.95 10.42
CA ASP A 6 13.08 9.06 9.56
C ASP A 6 12.02 8.03 9.97
N ARG A 7 10.86 8.52 10.46
CA ARG A 7 9.71 7.74 10.93
C ARG A 7 8.51 7.90 10.00
N GLU A 8 8.67 8.55 8.85
CA GLU A 8 7.57 8.76 7.91
C GLU A 8 7.09 7.41 7.35
N LEU A 9 5.77 7.27 7.27
CA LEU A 9 5.07 6.15 6.66
C LEU A 9 4.02 6.73 5.72
N LEU A 10 4.12 6.40 4.44
CA LEU A 10 3.11 6.76 3.46
C LEU A 10 2.12 5.61 3.33
N LEU A 11 0.84 5.90 3.47
CA LEU A 11 -0.26 4.98 3.14
C LEU A 11 -1.00 5.56 1.94
N ILE A 12 -1.11 4.78 0.87
CA ILE A 12 -1.90 5.16 -0.31
C ILE A 12 -3.05 4.19 -0.50
N PHE A 13 -4.21 4.69 -0.92
CA PHE A 13 -5.37 3.85 -1.15
C PHE A 13 -6.01 4.02 -2.53
N GLY A 14 -6.43 2.90 -3.10
CA GLY A 14 -7.25 2.84 -4.32
C GLY A 14 -8.61 2.21 -3.99
N THR A 15 -9.71 2.92 -4.22
CA THR A 15 -11.04 2.46 -3.82
C THR A 15 -12.17 2.96 -4.71
N GLU A 16 -13.23 2.16 -4.82
CA GLU A 16 -14.51 2.57 -5.44
C GLU A 16 -15.61 2.83 -4.42
N THR A 17 -15.60 2.11 -3.28
CA THR A 17 -16.68 2.16 -2.28
C THR A 17 -16.22 2.62 -0.89
N GLY A 18 -14.94 2.96 -0.71
CA GLY A 18 -14.40 3.50 0.54
C GLY A 18 -13.72 2.49 1.46
N ASN A 19 -13.90 1.18 1.25
CA ASN A 19 -13.32 0.15 2.14
C ASN A 19 -11.79 0.23 2.26
N ALA A 20 -11.11 0.56 1.16
CA ALA A 20 -9.65 0.67 1.15
C ALA A 20 -9.17 1.95 1.87
N GLU A 21 -9.95 3.04 1.77
CA GLU A 21 -9.72 4.30 2.48
C GLU A 21 -9.88 4.10 4.00
N GLU A 22 -10.96 3.44 4.43
CA GLU A 22 -11.20 3.12 5.84
C GLU A 22 -10.05 2.29 6.44
N LEU A 23 -9.57 1.26 5.73
CA LEU A 23 -8.40 0.49 6.17
C LEU A 23 -7.11 1.30 6.21
N ALA A 24 -6.93 2.26 5.30
CA ALA A 24 -5.77 3.16 5.32
C ALA A 24 -5.78 4.08 6.53
N ASP A 25 -6.96 4.60 6.88
CA ASP A 25 -7.17 5.38 8.10
C ASP A 25 -6.94 4.54 9.36
N ASP A 26 -7.44 3.31 9.41
CA ASP A 26 -7.21 2.39 10.54
C ASP A 26 -5.73 2.05 10.70
N ALA A 27 -5.03 1.74 9.60
CA ALA A 27 -3.59 1.51 9.60
C ALA A 27 -2.82 2.76 10.07
N ALA A 28 -3.22 3.96 9.67
CA ALA A 28 -2.64 5.21 10.17
C ALA A 28 -2.92 5.43 11.67
N HIS A 29 -4.08 5.04 12.17
CA HIS A 29 -4.36 5.09 13.61
C HIS A 29 -3.45 4.13 14.39
N SER A 30 -3.31 2.88 13.94
CA SER A 30 -2.43 1.88 14.55
C SER A 30 -0.94 2.26 14.49
N ALA A 31 -0.48 2.85 13.38
CA ALA A 31 0.93 3.24 13.16
C ALA A 31 1.51 4.13 14.27
N LYS A 32 0.68 4.97 14.90
CA LYS A 32 1.08 5.83 16.01
C LYS A 32 1.61 5.05 17.22
N SER A 33 1.09 3.85 17.46
CA SER A 33 1.56 2.96 18.54
C SER A 33 2.94 2.34 18.25
N PHE A 34 3.34 2.34 16.98
CA PHE A 34 4.64 1.85 16.51
C PHE A 34 5.71 2.94 16.39
N ASP A 35 5.42 4.17 16.84
CA ASP A 35 6.32 5.34 16.70
C ASP A 35 6.62 5.68 15.23
N LEU A 36 5.62 5.48 14.37
CA LEU A 36 5.61 5.89 12.96
C LEU A 36 4.75 7.15 12.80
N ASN A 37 5.11 7.97 11.81
CA ASN A 37 4.42 9.20 11.43
C ASN A 37 3.68 8.97 10.11
N PRO A 38 2.43 8.49 10.16
CA PRO A 38 1.67 8.15 8.96
C PRO A 38 1.14 9.40 8.24
N THR A 39 1.17 9.34 6.91
CA THR A 39 0.43 10.23 6.00
C THR A 39 -0.44 9.33 5.13
N VAL A 40 -1.74 9.59 5.09
CA VAL A 40 -2.70 8.89 4.23
C VAL A 40 -2.95 9.76 3.00
N MET A 41 -2.89 9.18 1.81
CA MET A 41 -3.16 9.86 0.55
C MET A 41 -4.07 9.02 -0.35
N ASP A 42 -5.01 9.70 -1.00
CA ASP A 42 -5.70 9.13 -2.16
C ASP A 42 -4.68 8.96 -3.29
N MET A 43 -4.76 7.84 -4.01
CA MET A 43 -3.90 7.60 -5.17
C MET A 43 -4.09 8.64 -6.30
N GLU A 44 -5.22 9.35 -6.35
CA GLU A 44 -5.44 10.43 -7.33
C GLU A 44 -4.63 11.70 -7.01
N ASP A 45 -4.22 11.85 -5.74
CA ASP A 45 -3.60 13.06 -5.20
C ASP A 45 -2.07 12.93 -4.99
N ILE A 46 -1.46 11.84 -5.46
CA ILE A 46 -0.02 11.56 -5.28
C ILE A 46 0.69 11.32 -6.61
N SER A 47 2.00 11.61 -6.66
CA SER A 47 2.85 11.28 -7.81
C SER A 47 3.84 10.13 -7.55
N PRO A 48 4.36 9.47 -8.60
CA PRO A 48 5.44 8.47 -8.45
C PRO A 48 6.70 9.03 -7.80
N GLU A 49 7.01 10.32 -8.00
CA GLU A 49 8.14 10.99 -7.37
C GLU A 49 7.97 11.12 -5.85
N GLU A 50 6.74 11.33 -5.37
CA GLU A 50 6.45 11.36 -3.93
C GLU A 50 6.58 9.96 -3.32
N ILE A 51 6.16 8.91 -4.04
CA ILE A 51 6.36 7.52 -3.63
C ILE A 51 7.85 7.16 -3.57
N SER A 52 8.61 7.47 -4.62
CA SER A 52 10.06 7.19 -4.63
C SER A 52 10.83 7.98 -3.58
N GLY A 53 10.28 9.11 -3.12
CA GLY A 53 10.81 9.90 -2.02
C GLY A 53 10.56 9.32 -0.63
N THR A 54 9.66 8.34 -0.48
CA THR A 54 9.37 7.73 0.82
C THR A 54 10.28 6.53 1.11
N LYS A 55 10.53 6.30 2.39
CA LYS A 55 11.21 5.10 2.87
C LYS A 55 10.27 3.93 3.11
N ARG A 56 9.02 4.23 3.50
CA ARG A 56 8.02 3.24 3.93
C ARG A 56 6.70 3.53 3.23
N LEU A 57 6.18 2.51 2.57
CA LEU A 57 4.94 2.56 1.82
C LEU A 57 4.03 1.41 2.23
N ILE A 58 2.76 1.71 2.50
CA ILE A 58 1.70 0.70 2.53
C ILE A 58 0.70 1.06 1.45
N VAL A 59 0.42 0.10 0.57
CA VAL A 59 -0.58 0.22 -0.49
C VAL A 59 -1.81 -0.56 -0.08
N ILE A 60 -2.99 0.06 -0.11
CA ILE A 60 -4.26 -0.58 0.22
C ILE A 60 -5.19 -0.38 -0.98
N CYS A 61 -5.39 -1.42 -1.79
CA CYS A 61 -6.09 -1.26 -3.06
C CYS A 61 -7.18 -2.31 -3.25
N SER A 62 -8.39 -1.86 -3.58
CA SER A 62 -9.45 -2.76 -4.05
C SER A 62 -9.28 -3.12 -5.52
N THR A 63 -9.91 -4.19 -5.96
CA THR A 63 -10.03 -4.56 -7.38
C THR A 63 -11.45 -4.29 -7.87
N TRP A 64 -11.58 -3.75 -9.08
CA TRP A 64 -12.88 -3.47 -9.68
C TRP A 64 -13.07 -4.20 -11.01
N GLY A 65 -14.33 -4.29 -11.46
CA GLY A 65 -14.68 -4.79 -12.79
C GLY A 65 -14.12 -6.18 -13.09
N GLU A 66 -13.36 -6.29 -14.18
CA GLU A 66 -12.70 -7.52 -14.64
C GLU A 66 -11.21 -7.54 -14.26
N GLY A 67 -10.89 -7.17 -13.02
CA GLY A 67 -9.50 -7.15 -12.52
C GLY A 67 -8.82 -5.80 -12.63
N GLU A 68 -9.59 -4.74 -12.86
CA GLU A 68 -9.09 -3.39 -13.11
C GLU A 68 -8.70 -2.69 -11.80
N GLN A 69 -7.81 -1.70 -11.93
CA GLN A 69 -7.55 -0.73 -10.87
C GLN A 69 -8.84 0.07 -10.59
N PRO A 70 -9.05 0.52 -9.34
CA PRO A 70 -10.00 1.58 -9.03
C PRO A 70 -9.68 2.83 -9.85
N VAL A 71 -10.70 3.63 -10.15
CA VAL A 71 -10.59 4.85 -10.96
C VAL A 71 -9.57 5.82 -10.36
N ASN A 72 -9.55 5.96 -9.04
CA ASN A 72 -8.61 6.85 -8.34
C ASN A 72 -7.16 6.28 -8.31
N ALA A 73 -6.95 5.03 -8.70
CA ALA A 73 -5.65 4.36 -8.69
C ALA A 73 -5.02 4.20 -10.08
N GLN A 74 -5.84 4.19 -11.14
CA GLN A 74 -5.42 3.83 -12.50
C GLN A 74 -4.27 4.71 -13.03
N ASP A 75 -4.43 6.03 -12.98
CA ASP A 75 -3.45 6.97 -13.54
C ASP A 75 -2.09 6.87 -12.82
N LEU A 76 -2.10 6.68 -11.51
CA LEU A 76 -0.89 6.50 -10.70
C LEU A 76 -0.21 5.16 -11.01
N TYR A 77 -0.99 4.07 -11.13
CA TYR A 77 -0.46 2.75 -11.49
C TYR A 77 0.24 2.79 -12.85
N ASP A 78 -0.38 3.42 -13.86
CA ASP A 78 0.20 3.59 -15.18
C ASP A 78 1.51 4.40 -15.11
N ALA A 79 1.52 5.51 -14.35
CA ALA A 79 2.71 6.34 -14.18
C ALA A 79 3.86 5.61 -13.45
N VAL A 80 3.57 4.80 -12.43
CA VAL A 80 4.57 3.95 -11.77
C VAL A 80 5.06 2.87 -12.72
N SER A 81 4.18 2.28 -13.53
CA SER A 81 4.53 1.26 -14.51
C SER A 81 5.48 1.78 -15.61
N GLU A 82 5.28 3.03 -16.02
CA GLU A 82 6.11 3.73 -17.01
C GLU A 82 7.40 4.32 -16.42
N SER A 83 7.55 4.36 -15.10
CA SER A 83 8.74 4.90 -14.43
C SER A 83 10.00 4.06 -14.73
N GLU A 84 11.18 4.68 -14.62
CA GLU A 84 12.44 3.99 -14.88
C GLU A 84 12.68 2.82 -13.92
N ASP A 85 13.39 1.78 -14.39
CA ASP A 85 13.81 0.68 -13.52
C ASP A 85 14.70 1.22 -12.39
N GLY A 86 14.44 0.79 -11.16
CA GLY A 86 15.12 1.29 -9.97
C GLY A 86 14.55 2.61 -9.42
N SER A 87 13.48 3.15 -10.01
CA SER A 87 12.79 4.35 -9.48
C SER A 87 12.26 4.18 -8.05
N MET A 88 12.02 2.94 -7.60
CA MET A 88 11.57 2.62 -6.24
C MET A 88 12.71 2.09 -5.35
N GLU A 89 13.98 2.23 -5.76
CA GLU A 89 15.12 1.86 -4.91
C GLU A 89 15.09 2.64 -3.58
N GLY A 90 15.04 1.90 -2.48
CA GLY A 90 14.97 2.47 -1.13
C GLY A 90 13.56 2.56 -0.56
N VAL A 91 12.52 2.39 -1.39
CA VAL A 91 11.14 2.24 -0.93
C VAL A 91 10.95 0.84 -0.36
N ASN A 92 10.54 0.75 0.90
CA ASN A 92 10.15 -0.50 1.54
C ASN A 92 8.64 -0.55 1.58
N PHE A 93 8.03 -1.50 0.90
CA PHE A 93 6.59 -1.52 0.69
C PHE A 93 5.91 -2.78 1.23
N ALA A 94 4.60 -2.70 1.45
CA ALA A 94 3.71 -3.83 1.67
C ALA A 94 2.33 -3.53 1.05
N VAL A 95 1.60 -4.55 0.62
CA VAL A 95 0.32 -4.38 -0.07
C VAL A 95 -0.79 -5.18 0.63
N LEU A 96 -1.90 -4.51 0.91
CA LEU A 96 -3.16 -5.13 1.32
C LEU A 96 -4.14 -4.98 0.16
N ALA A 97 -4.52 -6.10 -0.44
CA ALA A 97 -5.42 -6.14 -1.58
C ALA A 97 -6.83 -6.51 -1.12
N LEU A 98 -7.84 -5.77 -1.58
CA LEU A 98 -9.24 -6.14 -1.38
C LEU A 98 -9.82 -6.67 -2.70
N GLY A 99 -10.57 -7.77 -2.60
CA GLY A 99 -11.29 -8.36 -3.72
C GLY A 99 -12.45 -9.23 -3.25
N ASP A 100 -13.06 -9.92 -4.18
CA ASP A 100 -14.14 -10.88 -3.89
C ASP A 100 -13.87 -12.16 -4.70
N THR A 101 -13.79 -13.30 -4.01
CA THR A 101 -13.47 -14.59 -4.64
C THR A 101 -14.58 -15.11 -5.55
N ALA A 102 -15.75 -14.46 -5.56
CA ALA A 102 -16.81 -14.70 -6.54
C ALA A 102 -16.43 -14.24 -7.95
N PHE A 103 -15.39 -13.41 -8.09
CA PHE A 103 -14.89 -12.91 -9.37
C PHE A 103 -13.61 -13.65 -9.80
N GLU A 104 -13.41 -13.75 -11.12
CA GLU A 104 -12.25 -14.45 -11.70
C GLU A 104 -10.92 -13.81 -11.31
N PHE A 105 -10.87 -12.48 -11.34
CA PHE A 105 -9.68 -11.67 -11.08
C PHE A 105 -9.63 -11.20 -9.62
N PHE A 106 -9.64 -12.16 -8.69
CA PHE A 106 -9.58 -11.90 -7.26
C PHE A 106 -8.31 -11.12 -6.87
N CYS A 107 -8.45 -9.94 -6.26
CA CYS A 107 -7.34 -9.09 -5.80
C CYS A 107 -6.32 -8.68 -6.89
N GLU A 108 -6.71 -8.68 -8.17
CA GLU A 108 -5.79 -8.45 -9.28
C GLU A 108 -5.06 -7.11 -9.20
N SER A 109 -5.77 -6.02 -8.92
CA SER A 109 -5.18 -4.69 -8.79
C SER A 109 -4.09 -4.65 -7.70
N GLY A 110 -4.32 -5.28 -6.55
CA GLY A 110 -3.32 -5.35 -5.48
C GLY A 110 -2.13 -6.27 -5.83
N LYS A 111 -2.33 -7.32 -6.62
CA LYS A 111 -1.24 -8.16 -7.14
C LYS A 111 -0.35 -7.39 -8.11
N GLU A 112 -0.97 -6.58 -8.95
CA GLU A 112 -0.28 -5.68 -9.88
C GLU A 112 0.58 -4.67 -9.12
N TRP A 113 0.02 -3.98 -8.12
CA TRP A 113 0.77 -3.06 -7.24
C TRP A 113 1.97 -3.71 -6.56
N ASP A 114 1.78 -4.91 -6.02
CA ASP A 114 2.84 -5.65 -5.34
C ASP A 114 3.97 -6.06 -6.30
N SER A 115 3.61 -6.40 -7.54
CA SER A 115 4.57 -6.83 -8.55
C SER A 115 5.33 -5.62 -9.12
N ILE A 116 4.62 -4.55 -9.51
CA ILE A 116 5.24 -3.40 -10.16
C ILE A 116 6.21 -2.67 -9.21
N LEU A 117 5.87 -2.55 -7.93
CA LEU A 117 6.77 -1.91 -6.96
C LEU A 117 8.08 -2.70 -6.78
N GLU A 118 8.01 -4.03 -6.78
CA GLU A 118 9.21 -4.88 -6.75
C GLU A 118 10.01 -4.80 -8.05
N GLU A 119 9.33 -4.82 -9.21
CA GLU A 119 9.96 -4.67 -10.52
C GLU A 119 10.71 -3.33 -10.66
N LYS A 120 10.17 -2.25 -10.08
CA LYS A 120 10.81 -0.93 -10.04
C LYS A 120 11.88 -0.78 -8.94
N GLY A 121 12.23 -1.86 -8.24
CA GLY A 121 13.35 -1.89 -7.29
C GLY A 121 12.96 -1.66 -5.82
N GLY A 122 11.65 -1.55 -5.54
CA GLY A 122 11.13 -1.52 -4.18
C GLY A 122 11.34 -2.84 -3.46
N LYS A 123 11.41 -2.78 -2.13
CA LYS A 123 11.62 -3.95 -1.28
C LYS A 123 10.35 -4.32 -0.53
N ARG A 124 9.77 -5.47 -0.85
CA ARG A 124 8.65 -6.04 -0.11
C ARG A 124 9.06 -6.34 1.34
N THR A 125 8.36 -5.74 2.28
CA THR A 125 8.63 -5.81 3.74
C THR A 125 7.82 -6.88 4.42
N ASN A 126 6.55 -7.03 4.01
CA ASN A 126 5.65 -8.09 4.42
C ASN A 126 5.00 -8.69 3.18
N GLU A 127 4.65 -9.98 3.21
CA GLU A 127 3.93 -10.62 2.10
C GLU A 127 2.57 -9.94 1.90
N ARG A 128 2.17 -9.77 0.63
CA ARG A 128 0.86 -9.22 0.27
C ARG A 128 -0.25 -10.06 0.91
N LEU A 129 -1.25 -9.40 1.45
CA LEU A 129 -2.49 -10.04 1.88
C LEU A 129 -3.57 -9.83 0.82
N ASP A 130 -4.17 -10.93 0.35
CA ASP A 130 -5.33 -10.93 -0.54
C ASP A 130 -6.59 -11.17 0.30
N CYS A 131 -7.41 -10.14 0.47
CA CYS A 131 -8.61 -10.16 1.31
C CYS A 131 -9.89 -10.39 0.48
N ASP A 132 -10.74 -11.30 0.95
CA ASP A 132 -12.13 -11.48 0.48
C ASP A 132 -13.10 -10.58 1.28
N THR A 133 -14.41 -10.63 1.03
CA THR A 133 -15.41 -9.70 1.61
C THR A 133 -15.52 -9.65 3.15
N ASP A 134 -15.16 -10.72 3.87
CA ASP A 134 -15.13 -10.77 5.35
C ASP A 134 -13.68 -10.58 5.87
N TYR A 135 -13.08 -9.42 5.60
CA TYR A 135 -11.63 -9.21 5.76
C TYR A 135 -11.18 -8.65 7.11
N ASP A 136 -12.07 -8.08 7.93
CA ASP A 136 -11.71 -7.20 9.04
C ASP A 136 -10.61 -7.78 9.96
N ASP A 137 -10.81 -9.00 10.48
CA ASP A 137 -9.86 -9.65 11.39
C ASP A 137 -8.50 -9.93 10.70
N TYR A 138 -8.52 -10.33 9.43
CA TYR A 138 -7.31 -10.64 8.66
C TYR A 138 -6.53 -9.36 8.32
N ALA A 139 -7.24 -8.29 7.97
CA ALA A 139 -6.66 -6.99 7.70
C ALA A 139 -6.03 -6.39 8.97
N GLU A 140 -6.71 -6.45 10.12
CA GLU A 140 -6.19 -5.96 11.40
C GLU A 140 -4.89 -6.68 11.79
N GLU A 141 -4.89 -8.02 11.76
CA GLU A 141 -3.70 -8.82 12.11
C GLU A 141 -2.52 -8.49 11.18
N TRP A 142 -2.80 -8.35 9.88
CA TRP A 142 -1.76 -8.04 8.90
C TRP A 142 -1.25 -6.61 9.03
N ILE A 143 -2.10 -5.63 9.33
CA ILE A 143 -1.71 -4.24 9.55
C ILE A 143 -0.74 -4.16 10.74
N GLU A 144 -1.08 -4.75 11.88
CA GLU A 144 -0.23 -4.77 13.07
C GLU A 144 1.13 -5.44 12.79
N ALA A 145 1.13 -6.57 12.09
CA ALA A 145 2.36 -7.26 11.70
C ALA A 145 3.23 -6.42 10.74
N THR A 146 2.61 -5.77 9.75
CA THR A 146 3.30 -4.90 8.79
C THR A 146 3.90 -3.68 9.48
N LEU A 147 3.16 -3.02 10.37
CA LEU A 147 3.66 -1.85 11.11
C LEU A 147 4.84 -2.21 12.02
N ALA A 148 4.81 -3.37 12.65
CA ALA A 148 5.92 -3.89 13.45
C ALA A 148 7.20 -4.04 12.61
N LEU A 149 7.09 -4.52 11.36
CA LEU A 149 8.22 -4.65 10.44
C LEU A 149 8.69 -3.28 9.93
N MET A 150 7.75 -2.40 9.58
CA MET A 150 8.02 -1.05 9.08
C MET A 150 8.81 -0.22 10.10
N LYS A 151 8.53 -0.38 11.39
CA LYS A 151 9.26 0.26 12.49
C LYS A 151 10.75 -0.07 12.54
N GLU A 152 11.13 -1.29 12.15
CA GLU A 152 12.52 -1.79 12.20
C GLU A 152 13.37 -1.29 11.03
N ILE A 153 12.76 -0.68 10.01
CA ILE A 153 13.46 -0.04 8.91
C ILE A 153 14.18 1.19 9.44
N VAL A 154 15.51 1.24 9.30
CA VAL A 154 16.42 2.30 9.80
C VAL A 154 16.93 3.18 8.71
#